data_AF-A0A9X2HU39-F1
#
_entry.id   AF-A0A9X2HU39-F1
#
_cell.length_a   1.000
_cell.length_b   1.000
_cell.length_c   1.000
_cell.angle_alpha   90.00
_cell.angle_beta   90.00
_cell.angle_gamma   90.00
#
_symmetry.space_group_name_H-M   'P 1'
#
loop_
_entity.id
_entity.type
_entity.pdbx_description
1 polymer ?
#
loop_
_entity_poly.entity_id
_entity_poly.type
_entity_poly.pdbx_seq_one_letter_code
_entity_poly.pdbx_strand_id
1 'polypeptide(L)'
;MKVLKFLSPLRAVRDLRGFLKLRHRYELGFMLAAFFVTVLIVAALFKDSYFEKQYKREIIFVQNWRADRTLNEIIAQQKIDEAKRLKREAEFKKKADERQRQWKKIDDGLKEWGI
;
A
#
# COMPACT_ATOMS: atom_id res chain seq x y z
N MET A 1 -42.04 13.57 8.00
CA MET A 1 -40.68 13.48 8.60
C MET A 1 -40.58 14.39 9.83
N LYS A 2 -40.85 13.88 11.05
CA LYS A 2 -40.80 14.67 12.31
C LYS A 2 -39.56 14.41 13.18
N VAL A 3 -38.66 13.52 12.74
CA VAL A 3 -37.49 13.09 13.54
C VAL A 3 -36.44 14.21 13.65
N LEU A 4 -36.30 15.06 12.62
CA LEU A 4 -35.38 16.20 12.60
C LEU A 4 -35.74 17.29 13.62
N LYS A 5 -36.98 17.34 14.15
CA LYS A 5 -37.39 18.29 15.20
C LYS A 5 -36.70 17.98 16.55
N PHE A 6 -36.31 16.73 16.77
CA PHE A 6 -35.59 16.29 17.97
C PHE A 6 -34.07 16.35 17.79
N LEU A 7 -33.59 16.38 16.54
CA LEU A 7 -32.18 16.52 16.21
C LEU A 7 -31.84 18.01 16.04
N SER A 8 -31.34 18.64 17.11
CA SER A 8 -30.85 20.02 17.07
C SER A 8 -29.32 20.04 17.12
N PRO A 9 -28.64 20.28 15.98
CA PRO A 9 -27.17 20.35 15.94
C PRO A 9 -26.62 21.42 16.90
N LEU A 10 -27.32 22.55 17.01
CA LEU A 10 -26.94 23.64 17.91
C LEU A 10 -27.00 23.21 19.39
N ARG A 11 -27.99 22.40 19.78
CA ARG A 11 -28.03 21.84 21.14
C ARG A 11 -26.91 20.84 21.36
N ALA A 12 -26.61 19.99 20.38
CA ALA A 12 -25.54 19.01 20.49
C ALA A 12 -24.16 19.67 20.68
N VAL A 13 -23.85 20.75 19.96
CA VAL A 13 -22.60 21.50 20.15
C VAL A 13 -22.55 22.17 21.53
N ARG A 14 -23.67 22.70 22.01
CA ARG A 14 -23.75 23.33 23.34
C ARG A 14 -23.58 22.30 24.46
N ASP A 15 -24.17 21.12 24.31
CA ASP A 15 -24.07 20.00 25.24
C ASP A 15 -22.63 19.46 25.28
N LEU A 16 -22.02 19.24 24.12
CA LEU A 16 -20.61 18.86 24.00
C LEU A 16 -19.69 19.89 24.65
N ARG A 17 -19.93 21.19 24.42
CA ARG A 17 -19.15 22.25 25.07
C ARG A 17 -19.32 22.24 26.59
N GLY A 18 -20.52 21.95 27.09
CA GLY A 18 -20.79 21.81 28.52
C GLY A 18 -20.03 20.63 29.13
N PHE A 19 -20.11 19.47 28.48
CA PHE A 19 -19.41 18.25 28.87
C PHE A 19 -17.88 18.43 28.90
N LEU A 20 -17.30 19.07 27.88
CA LEU A 20 -15.85 19.32 27.81
C LEU A 20 -15.38 20.31 28.90
N LYS A 21 -16.23 21.23 29.35
CA LYS A 21 -15.90 22.17 30.44
C LYS A 21 -15.87 21.50 31.82
N LEU A 22 -16.60 20.40 32.01
CA LEU A 22 -16.67 19.68 33.29
C LEU A 22 -15.48 18.74 33.50
N ARG A 23 -14.69 18.46 32.46
CA ARG A 23 -13.55 17.55 32.51
C ARG A 23 -12.26 18.23 32.94
N HIS A 24 -11.36 17.45 33.52
CA HIS A 24 -10.02 17.92 33.85
C HIS A 24 -9.17 18.16 32.59
N ARG A 25 -8.23 19.10 32.68
CA ARG A 25 -7.36 19.51 31.55
C ARG A 25 -6.56 18.34 30.96
N TYR A 26 -6.12 17.40 31.78
CA TYR A 26 -5.34 16.24 31.32
C TYR A 26 -6.18 15.25 30.51
N GLU A 27 -7.47 15.07 30.85
CA GLU A 27 -8.37 14.19 30.10
C GLU A 27 -8.59 14.70 28.67
N LEU A 28 -8.71 16.02 28.52
CA LEU A 28 -8.80 16.66 27.20
C LEU A 28 -7.52 16.48 26.39
N GLY A 29 -6.36 16.55 27.05
CA GLY A 29 -5.06 16.27 26.45
C GLY A 29 -4.97 14.84 25.92
N PHE A 30 -5.33 13.85 26.73
CA PHE A 30 -5.35 12.44 26.32
C PHE A 30 -6.37 12.16 25.22
N MET A 31 -7.56 12.77 25.28
CA MET A 31 -8.57 12.67 24.24
C MET A 31 -8.05 13.18 22.89
N LEU A 32 -7.41 14.35 22.88
CA LEU A 32 -6.80 14.91 21.68
C LEU A 32 -5.65 14.03 21.17
N ALA A 33 -4.76 13.57 22.05
CA ALA A 33 -3.65 12.71 21.68
C ALA A 33 -4.13 11.40 21.03
N ALA A 34 -5.11 10.72 21.64
CA ALA A 34 -5.71 9.51 21.08
C ALA A 34 -6.33 9.77 19.71
N PHE A 35 -7.13 10.84 19.58
CA PHE A 35 -7.73 11.23 18.31
C PHE A 35 -6.67 11.46 17.23
N PHE A 36 -5.61 12.22 17.52
CA PHE A 36 -4.54 12.50 16.56
C PHE A 36 -3.78 11.24 16.17
N VAL A 37 -3.42 10.37 17.13
CA VAL A 37 -2.74 9.11 16.83
C VAL A 37 -3.58 8.24 15.91
N THR A 38 -4.88 8.09 16.18
CA THR A 38 -5.78 7.31 15.31
C THR A 38 -5.87 7.93 13.91
N VAL A 39 -6.07 9.25 13.82
CA VAL A 39 -6.14 9.94 12.52
C VAL A 39 -4.82 9.80 11.75
N LEU A 40 -3.67 9.90 12.41
CA LEU A 40 -2.37 9.74 11.77
C LEU A 40 -2.17 8.33 11.22
N ILE A 41 -2.54 7.30 11.99
CA ILE A 41 -2.47 5.92 11.54
C ILE A 41 -3.36 5.72 10.30
N VAL A 42 -4.62 6.16 10.37
CA VAL A 42 -5.55 6.03 9.24
C VAL A 42 -5.06 6.83 8.02
N ALA A 43 -4.52 8.03 8.21
CA ALA A 43 -3.99 8.85 7.13
C ALA A 43 -2.74 8.22 6.50
N ALA A 44 -1.84 7.64 7.30
CA ALA A 44 -0.67 6.93 6.81
C ALA A 44 -1.08 5.70 5.98
N LEU A 45 -2.01 4.91 6.48
CA LEU A 45 -2.56 3.77 5.75
C LEU A 45 -3.27 4.21 4.47
N PHE A 46 -4.05 5.29 4.52
CA PHE A 46 -4.74 5.82 3.34
C PHE A 46 -3.75 6.30 2.27
N LYS A 47 -2.68 7.00 2.69
CA LYS A 47 -1.60 7.43 1.79
C LYS A 47 -0.88 6.24 1.14
N ASP A 48 -0.66 5.16 1.90
CA ASP A 48 0.00 3.95 1.42
C ASP A 48 -0.96 2.97 0.70
N SER A 49 -2.28 3.19 0.80
CA SER A 49 -3.29 2.29 0.24
C SER A 49 -3.42 2.32 -1.28
N TYR A 50 -2.56 3.06 -1.99
CA TYR A 50 -2.50 2.98 -3.44
C TYR A 50 -1.90 1.63 -3.88
N PHE A 51 -2.78 0.66 -4.08
CA PHE A 51 -2.48 -0.57 -4.77
C PHE A 51 -2.96 -0.43 -6.22
N GLU A 52 -2.10 -0.71 -7.21
CA GLU A 52 -2.54 -0.85 -8.60
C GLU A 52 -3.54 -2.01 -8.69
N LYS A 53 -4.85 -1.70 -8.67
CA LYS A 53 -5.87 -2.65 -9.11
C LYS A 53 -5.82 -2.70 -10.63
N GLN A 54 -4.94 -3.54 -11.16
CA GLN A 54 -5.18 -4.17 -12.44
C GLN A 54 -5.45 -5.64 -12.21
N TYR A 55 -6.73 -6.01 -12.10
CA TYR A 55 -7.11 -7.34 -12.57
C TYR A 55 -6.89 -7.33 -14.10
N LYS A 56 -5.65 -7.53 -14.50
CA LYS A 56 -5.34 -8.00 -15.85
C LYS A 56 -5.58 -9.49 -15.79
N ARG A 57 -6.55 -9.96 -16.56
CA ARG A 57 -6.61 -11.38 -16.90
C ARG A 57 -5.30 -11.65 -17.65
N GLU A 58 -4.28 -12.15 -16.95
CA GLU A 58 -3.12 -12.76 -17.59
C GLU A 58 -3.63 -14.06 -18.23
N ILE A 59 -4.25 -13.91 -19.40
CA ILE A 59 -4.44 -15.05 -20.29
C ILE A 59 -3.04 -15.37 -20.77
N ILE A 60 -2.37 -16.28 -20.05
CA ILE A 60 -1.12 -16.88 -20.51
C ILE A 60 -1.51 -17.71 -21.73
N PHE A 61 -1.43 -17.11 -22.92
CA PHE A 61 -1.54 -17.84 -24.16
C PHE A 61 -0.30 -18.73 -24.24
N VAL A 62 -0.51 -20.03 -24.04
CA VAL A 62 0.52 -21.01 -24.40
C VAL A 62 0.78 -20.81 -25.88
N GLN A 63 2.04 -20.54 -26.24
CA GLN A 63 2.43 -20.40 -27.65
C GLN A 63 2.13 -21.74 -28.33
N ASN A 64 1.15 -21.73 -29.24
CA ASN A 64 0.82 -22.90 -30.03
C ASN A 64 1.84 -23.01 -31.16
N TRP A 65 2.70 -24.01 -31.08
CA TRP A 65 3.74 -24.24 -32.07
C TRP A 65 3.25 -25.15 -33.17
N ARG A 66 3.60 -24.81 -34.41
CA ARG A 66 3.42 -25.67 -35.57
C ARG A 66 4.11 -27.03 -35.36
N ALA A 67 3.42 -28.12 -35.66
CA ALA A 67 3.95 -29.48 -35.51
C ALA A 67 5.04 -29.80 -36.55
N ASP A 68 5.05 -29.09 -37.68
CA ASP A 68 5.94 -29.29 -38.82
C ASP A 68 7.21 -28.41 -38.80
N ARG A 69 7.49 -27.74 -37.67
CA ARG A 69 8.67 -26.88 -37.50
C ARG A 69 9.97 -27.67 -37.59
N THR A 70 10.98 -27.09 -38.23
CA THR A 70 12.30 -27.68 -38.37
C THR A 70 13.20 -27.38 -37.17
N LEU A 71 14.25 -28.19 -36.96
CA LEU A 71 15.19 -27.99 -35.84
C LEU A 71 15.88 -26.61 -35.89
N ASN A 72 16.18 -26.11 -37.08
CA ASN A 72 16.81 -24.80 -37.27
C ASN A 72 15.89 -23.65 -36.80
N GLU A 73 14.59 -23.75 -37.07
CA GLU A 73 13.60 -22.77 -36.61
C GLU A 73 13.45 -22.79 -35.08
N ILE A 74 13.51 -23.97 -34.46
CA ILE A 74 13.48 -24.12 -33.00
C ILE A 74 14.69 -23.39 -32.38
N ILE A 75 15.89 -23.64 -32.88
CA ILE A 75 17.12 -23.05 -32.35
C ILE A 75 17.14 -21.53 -32.52
N ALA A 76 16.70 -21.03 -33.68
CA ALA A 76 16.59 -19.59 -33.92
C ALA A 76 15.63 -18.92 -32.92
N GLN A 77 14.48 -19.55 -32.66
CA GLN A 77 13.49 -19.03 -31.72
C GLN A 77 13.99 -19.07 -30.27
N GLN A 78 14.66 -20.15 -29.86
CA GLN A 78 15.25 -20.27 -28.52
C GLN A 78 16.24 -19.13 -28.21
N LYS A 79 17.07 -18.72 -29.17
CA LYS A 79 17.99 -17.59 -29.00
C LYS A 79 17.25 -16.27 -28.73
N ILE A 80 16.12 -16.05 -29.42
CA ILE A 80 15.29 -14.85 -29.24
C ILE A 80 14.63 -14.87 -27.85
N ASP A 81 14.10 -16.02 -27.44
CA ASP A 81 13.41 -16.16 -26.16
C ASP A 81 14.37 -16.13 -24.96
N GLU A 82 15.59 -16.64 -25.13
CA GLU A 82 16.66 -16.53 -24.14
C GLU A 82 17.04 -15.07 -23.89
N ALA A 83 17.22 -14.27 -24.94
CA ALA A 83 17.50 -12.85 -24.81
C ALA A 83 16.37 -12.09 -24.07
N LYS A 84 15.10 -12.43 -24.34
CA LYS A 84 13.94 -11.86 -23.62
C LYS A 84 13.92 -12.29 -22.15
N ARG A 85 14.23 -13.56 -21.87
CA ARG A 85 14.31 -14.11 -20.51
C ARG A 85 15.36 -13.38 -19.68
N LEU A 86 16.58 -13.22 -20.22
CA LEU A 86 17.67 -12.53 -19.54
C LEU A 86 17.33 -11.07 -19.20
N LYS A 87 16.64 -10.36 -20.10
CA LYS A 87 16.16 -8.99 -19.81
C LYS A 87 15.18 -8.95 -18.65
N ARG A 88 14.19 -9.85 -18.63
CA ARG A 88 13.21 -9.93 -17.54
C ARG A 88 13.86 -10.29 -16.19
N GLU A 89 14.79 -11.24 -16.20
CA GLU A 89 15.55 -11.64 -15.02
C GLU A 89 16.40 -10.49 -14.48
N ALA A 90 17.06 -9.73 -15.36
CA ALA A 90 17.87 -8.58 -14.98
C ALA A 90 17.02 -7.45 -14.38
N GLU A 91 15.85 -7.14 -14.97
CA GLU A 91 14.92 -6.15 -14.42
C GLU A 91 14.37 -6.56 -13.06
N PHE A 92 13.97 -7.83 -12.91
CA PHE A 92 13.50 -8.37 -11.64
C PHE A 92 14.58 -8.29 -10.57
N LYS A 93 15.81 -8.71 -10.90
CA LYS A 93 16.95 -8.67 -9.99
C LYS A 93 17.27 -7.23 -9.56
N LYS A 94 17.30 -6.27 -10.50
CA LYS A 94 17.50 -4.84 -10.17
C LYS A 94 16.47 -4.33 -9.16
N LYS A 95 15.17 -4.62 -9.38
CA LYS A 95 14.10 -4.23 -8.46
C LYS A 95 14.20 -4.92 -7.10
N ALA A 96 14.64 -6.19 -7.08
CA ALA A 96 14.87 -6.90 -5.83
C ALA A 96 16.05 -6.29 -5.04
N ASP A 97 17.17 -6.03 -5.71
CA ASP A 97 18.37 -5.44 -5.12
C ASP A 97 18.13 -3.99 -4.64
N GLU A 98 17.31 -3.21 -5.35
CA GLU A 98 16.87 -1.88 -4.91
C GLU A 98 16.05 -1.94 -3.63
N ARG A 99 15.04 -2.82 -3.58
CA ARG A 99 14.23 -3.01 -2.37
C ARG A 99 15.08 -3.49 -1.21
N GLN A 100 15.95 -4.49 -1.42
CA GLN A 100 16.84 -5.00 -0.39
C GLN A 100 17.75 -3.89 0.16
N ARG A 101 18.27 -3.01 -0.71
CA ARG A 101 19.07 -1.85 -0.27
C ARG A 101 18.26 -0.84 0.53
N GLN A 102 17.02 -0.56 0.15
CA GLN A 102 16.14 0.33 0.90
C GLN A 102 15.86 -0.24 2.30
N TRP A 103 15.51 -1.52 2.39
CA TRP A 103 15.27 -2.19 3.66
C TRP A 103 16.52 -2.27 4.53
N LYS A 104 17.68 -2.55 3.93
CA LYS A 104 18.95 -2.57 4.66
C LYS A 104 19.27 -1.21 5.28
N LYS A 105 19.05 -0.09 4.58
CA LYS A 105 19.25 1.25 5.15
C LYS A 105 18.35 1.51 6.36
N ILE A 106 17.12 1.02 6.31
CA ILE A 106 16.18 1.14 7.44
C ILE A 106 16.67 0.27 8.60
N ASP A 107 17.04 -0.98 8.35
CA ASP A 107 17.56 -1.92 9.35
C ASP A 107 18.83 -1.40 10.03
N ASP A 108 19.78 -0.88 9.25
CA ASP A 108 21.02 -0.29 9.78
C ASP A 108 20.71 0.95 10.66
N GLY A 109 19.75 1.79 10.24
CA GLY A 109 19.32 2.95 11.05
C GLY A 109 18.58 2.57 12.34
N LEU A 110 17.79 1.49 12.33
CA LEU A 110 17.14 0.96 13.52
C LEU A 110 18.19 0.42 14.51
N LYS A 111 19.17 -0.35 14.01
CA LYS A 111 20.30 -0.85 14.83
C LYS A 111 21.09 0.28 15.48
N GLU A 112 21.36 1.37 14.78
CA GLU A 112 22.01 2.55 15.37
C GLU A 112 21.19 3.16 16.53
N TRP A 113 19.86 3.04 16.48
CA TRP A 113 18.95 3.52 17.52
C TRP A 113 18.70 2.48 18.63
N GLY A 114 19.31 1.29 18.53
CA GLY A 114 19.27 0.24 19.56
C GLY A 114 17.99 -0.59 19.58
N ILE A 115 17.22 -0.61 18.48
CA ILE A 115 16.00 -1.42 18.30
C ILE A 115 16.11 -2.18 16.98
#